data_AF-C6Q1Y3-F1
#
_entry.id   AF-C6Q1Y3-F1
#
_cell.length_a   1.000
_cell.length_b   1.000
_cell.length_c   1.000
_cell.angle_alpha   90.00
_cell.angle_beta   90.00
_cell.angle_gamma   90.00
#
_symmetry.space_group_name_H-M   'P 1'
#
loop_
_entity.id
_entity.type
_entity.pdbx_description
1 polymer ?
#
loop_
_entity_poly.entity_id
_entity_poly.type
_entity_poly.pdbx_seq_one_letter_code
_entity_poly.pdbx_strand_id
1 'polypeptide(L)' 'MRKAVIEDTKEIMQIIKETIAEMRTYNNTQWDENYPQEKDFMKDIQRGDLYVAEREGSWLVSYALIK' A
#
# COMPACT_ATOMS: atom_id res chain seq x y z
N MET A 1 13.01 -4.13 -6.57
CA MET A 1 12.25 -2.94 -6.15
C MET A 1 12.26 -1.93 -7.29
N ARG A 2 11.10 -1.34 -7.62
CA ARG A 2 10.91 -0.34 -8.69
C ARG A 2 9.99 0.79 -8.19
N LYS A 3 9.98 1.94 -8.86
CA LYS A 3 8.94 2.95 -8.60
C LYS A 3 7.56 2.35 -8.91
N ALA A 4 6.60 2.66 -8.07
CA ALA A 4 5.21 2.29 -8.30
C ALA A 4 4.64 3.08 -9.49
N VAL A 5 3.75 2.46 -10.24
CA VAL A 5 2.95 3.07 -11.31
C VAL A 5 1.47 3.01 -10.93
N ILE A 6 0.62 3.79 -11.63
CA ILE A 6 -0.80 3.90 -11.29
C ILE A 6 -1.49 2.53 -11.33
N GLU A 7 -1.07 1.66 -12.23
CA GLU A 7 -1.59 0.30 -12.40
C GLU A 7 -1.39 -0.56 -11.13
N ASP A 8 -0.31 -0.33 -10.37
CA ASP A 8 -0.03 -1.08 -9.14
C ASP A 8 -1.02 -0.75 -8.00
N THR A 9 -1.76 0.37 -8.12
CA THR A 9 -2.61 0.87 -7.03
C THR A 9 -3.69 -0.15 -6.64
N LYS A 10 -4.19 -0.93 -7.60
CA LYS A 10 -5.19 -1.97 -7.34
C LYS A 10 -4.65 -3.09 -6.45
N GLU A 11 -3.46 -3.60 -6.74
CA GLU A 11 -2.83 -4.63 -5.90
C GLU A 11 -2.43 -4.06 -4.54
N ILE A 12 -1.89 -2.84 -4.49
CA ILE A 12 -1.56 -2.15 -3.24
C ILE A 12 -2.80 -2.08 -2.34
N MET A 13 -3.95 -1.66 -2.86
CA MET A 13 -5.19 -1.58 -2.08
C MET A 13 -5.71 -2.96 -1.62
N GLN A 14 -5.41 -4.04 -2.34
CA GLN A 14 -5.70 -5.39 -1.87
C GLN A 14 -4.86 -5.74 -0.64
N ILE A 15 -3.55 -5.49 -0.70
CA ILE A 15 -2.62 -5.74 0.40
C ILE A 15 -2.96 -4.90 1.64
N ILE A 16 -3.37 -3.64 1.44
CA ILE A 16 -3.82 -2.76 2.53
C ILE A 16 -5.06 -3.35 3.24
N LYS A 17 -6.03 -3.89 2.50
CA LYS A 17 -7.21 -4.52 3.10
C LYS A 17 -6.85 -5.74 3.95
N GLU A 18 -5.96 -6.59 3.43
CA GLU A 18 -5.45 -7.76 4.17
C GLU A 18 -4.69 -7.31 5.43
N THR A 19 -3.87 -6.27 5.30
CA THR A 19 -3.12 -5.67 6.43
C THR A 19 -4.04 -5.10 7.50
N ILE A 20 -5.11 -4.37 7.14
CA ILE A 20 -6.10 -3.85 8.10
C ILE A 20 -6.78 -5.00 8.84
N ALA A 21 -7.17 -6.07 8.13
CA ALA A 21 -7.78 -7.24 8.74
C ALA A 21 -6.84 -7.89 9.76
N GLU A 22 -5.55 -8.02 9.42
CA GLU A 22 -4.52 -8.53 10.32
C GLU A 22 -4.30 -7.59 11.53
N MET A 23 -4.17 -6.28 11.33
CA MET A 23 -3.99 -5.29 12.40
C MET A 23 -5.09 -5.35 13.46
N ARG A 24 -6.35 -5.57 13.03
CA ARG A 24 -7.49 -5.72 13.94
C ARG A 24 -7.35 -6.93 14.87
N THR A 25 -6.66 -7.99 14.46
CA THR A 25 -6.41 -9.16 15.33
C THR A 25 -5.48 -8.81 16.51
N TYR A 26 -4.68 -7.76 16.37
CA TYR A 26 -3.77 -7.24 17.39
C TYR A 26 -4.35 -6.05 18.16
N ASN A 27 -5.66 -5.78 18.04
CA ASN A 27 -6.31 -4.55 18.54
C ASN A 27 -5.63 -3.25 18.05
N ASN A 28 -4.95 -3.29 16.91
CA ASN A 28 -4.40 -2.10 16.28
C ASN A 28 -5.45 -1.49 15.34
N THR A 29 -6.02 -0.36 15.75
CA THR A 29 -7.04 0.39 15.00
C THR A 29 -6.47 1.65 14.33
N GLN A 30 -5.16 1.68 14.07
CA GLN A 30 -4.51 2.83 13.43
C GLN A 30 -5.00 3.04 11.98
N TRP A 31 -5.29 1.95 11.27
CA TRP A 31 -5.87 1.96 9.93
C TRP A 31 -7.25 1.31 9.94
N ASP A 32 -8.13 1.84 9.11
CA ASP A 32 -9.52 1.43 8.99
C ASP A 32 -10.02 1.59 7.55
N GLU A 33 -11.32 1.41 7.33
CA GLU A 33 -11.94 1.55 6.01
C GLU A 33 -11.82 2.96 5.39
N ASN A 34 -11.53 3.98 6.19
CA ASN A 34 -11.42 5.38 5.76
C ASN A 34 -9.98 5.82 5.55
N TYR A 35 -8.98 5.06 6.04
CA TYR A 35 -7.56 5.35 5.82
C TYR A 35 -6.65 4.12 6.00
N PRO A 36 -5.67 3.90 5.11
CA PRO A 36 -5.33 4.70 3.92
C PRO A 36 -6.26 4.45 2.72
N GLN A 37 -6.37 5.44 1.83
CA GLN A 37 -7.24 5.38 0.64
C GLN A 37 -6.42 5.34 -0.65
N GLU A 38 -7.03 4.85 -1.73
CA GLU A 38 -6.41 4.76 -3.06
C GLU A 38 -5.78 6.08 -3.51
N LYS A 39 -6.48 7.20 -3.30
CA LYS A 39 -6.02 8.55 -3.63
C LYS A 39 -4.72 8.97 -2.93
N ASP A 40 -4.41 8.38 -1.76
CA ASP A 40 -3.20 8.71 -1.01
C ASP A 40 -1.99 8.07 -1.70
N PHE A 41 -2.10 6.79 -2.08
CA PHE A 41 -1.08 6.08 -2.87
C PHE A 41 -0.91 6.69 -4.27
N MET A 42 -1.99 7.11 -4.92
CA MET A 42 -1.89 7.80 -6.23
C MET A 42 -1.06 9.08 -6.12
N LYS A 43 -1.20 9.85 -5.03
CA LYS A 43 -0.38 11.06 -4.81
C LYS A 43 1.09 10.70 -4.59
N ASP A 44 1.38 9.66 -3.84
CA ASP A 44 2.75 9.21 -3.59
C ASP A 44 3.40 8.67 -4.88
N ILE A 45 2.65 7.97 -5.74
CA ILE A 45 3.07 7.57 -7.09
C ILE A 45 3.40 8.79 -7.94
N GLN A 46 2.50 9.78 -7.99
CA GLN A 46 2.70 11.02 -8.77
C GLN A 46 3.91 11.83 -8.31
N ARG A 47 4.22 11.81 -7.00
CA ARG A 47 5.42 12.43 -6.43
C ARG A 47 6.69 11.58 -6.66
N GLY A 48 6.52 10.31 -7.02
CA GLY A 48 7.61 9.36 -7.17
C GLY A 48 8.20 8.91 -5.83
N ASP A 49 7.43 9.01 -4.75
CA ASP A 49 7.79 8.66 -3.36
C ASP A 49 7.35 7.22 -2.98
N LEU A 50 6.59 6.55 -3.86
CA LEU A 50 6.13 5.18 -3.66
C LEU A 50 6.94 4.17 -4.48
N TYR A 51 7.36 3.10 -3.82
CA TYR A 51 8.09 1.99 -4.42
C TYR A 51 7.35 0.68 -4.19
N VAL A 52 7.45 -0.22 -5.16
CA VAL A 52 6.98 -1.60 -5.04
C VAL A 52 8.10 -2.60 -5.24
N ALA A 53 8.02 -3.72 -4.55
CA ALA A 53 8.88 -4.87 -4.76
C ALA A 53 8.03 -6.11 -5.00
N GLU A 54 8.33 -6.83 -6.08
CA GLU A 54 7.73 -8.13 -6.36
C GLU A 54 8.52 -9.20 -5.60
N ARG A 55 7.79 -10.06 -4.88
CA ARG A 55 8.33 -11.29 -4.31
C ARG A 55 7.85 -12.46 -5.17
N GLU A 56 8.72 -13.45 -5.40
CA GLU A 56 8.37 -14.65 -6.18
C GLU A 56 7.01 -15.22 -5.71
N GLY A 57 6.02 -15.27 -6.61
CA GLY A 57 4.67 -15.72 -6.29
C GLY A 57 3.58 -14.63 -6.16
N SER A 58 3.79 -13.43 -6.72
CA SER A 58 2.74 -12.41 -6.98
C SER A 58 2.47 -11.36 -5.90
N TRP A 59 3.33 -11.22 -4.88
CA TRP A 59 3.12 -10.23 -3.83
C TRP A 59 3.89 -8.95 -4.10
N LEU A 60 3.18 -7.82 -4.17
CA LEU A 60 3.77 -6.49 -4.20
C LEU A 60 3.93 -6.00 -2.76
N VAL A 61 5.14 -5.63 -2.33
CA VAL A 61 5.33 -4.88 -1.08
C VAL A 61 5.45 -3.42 -1.45
N SER A 62 4.58 -2.55 -0.91
CA SER A 62 4.67 -1.10 -1.09
C SER A 62 5.41 -0.44 0.07
N TYR A 63 6.24 0.56 -0.25
CA TYR A 63 6.91 1.40 0.74
C TYR A 63 6.78 2.86 0.31
N ALA A 64 6.20 3.69 1.18
CA ALA A 64 6.13 5.13 1.02
C ALA A 64 7.26 5.80 1.82
N LEU A 65 8.07 6.60 1.14
CA LEU A 65 9.05 7.47 1.81
C LEU A 65 8.32 8.67 2.41
N ILE A 66 8.09 8.65 3.72
CA ILE A 66 7.62 9.85 4.45
C ILE A 66 8.84 10.75 4.68
N LYS A 67 8.82 11.98 4.14
CA LYS A 67 9.84 13.01 4.39
C LYS A 67 9.58 13.77 5.69
#